data_AF-A0A521DQP6-F1
#
_entry.id   AF-A0A521DQP6-F1
#
_cell.length_a   1.000
_cell.length_b   1.000
_cell.length_c   1.000
_cell.angle_alpha   90.00
_cell.angle_beta   90.00
_cell.angle_gamma   90.00
#
_symmetry.space_group_name_H-M   'P 1'
#
loop_
_entity.id
_entity.type
_entity.pdbx_description
1 polymer ?
#
loop_
_entity_poly.entity_id
_entity_poly.type
_entity_poly.pdbx_seq_one_letter_code
_entity_poly.pdbx_strand_id
1 'polypeptide(L)' 'MNEMTNLHAVTSISPFASRYGNLIGGDFCKPKAGRYFENLSPITGQPIDQIARSDASDVEAALDAAHSAADA' A
#
# COMPACT_ATOMS: atom_id res chain seq x y z
N MET A 1 6.92 43.58 5.44
CA MET A 1 6.29 42.70 6.45
C MET A 1 5.41 41.74 5.68
N ASN A 2 6.00 40.65 5.18
CA ASN A 2 5.27 39.69 4.37
C ASN A 2 4.71 38.61 5.30
N GLU A 3 3.40 38.68 5.49
CA GLU A 3 2.59 37.61 6.07
C GLU A 3 2.81 36.33 5.26
N MET A 4 3.64 35.43 5.76
CA MET A 4 3.63 34.04 5.32
C MET A 4 2.93 33.20 6.37
N THR A 5 2.02 32.36 5.85
CA THR A 5 1.48 31.15 6.47
C THR A 5 0.15 31.32 7.20
N ASN A 6 -0.89 31.66 6.44
CA ASN A 6 -2.20 31.07 6.73
C ASN A 6 -2.14 29.59 6.34
N LEU A 7 -1.71 28.76 7.30
CA LEU A 7 -1.90 27.32 7.28
C LEU A 7 -3.41 27.07 7.45
N HIS A 8 -4.21 27.32 6.40
CA HIS A 8 -5.53 26.75 6.36
C HIS A 8 -5.33 25.24 6.47
N ALA A 9 -5.87 24.65 7.53
CA ALA A 9 -6.03 23.22 7.62
C ALA A 9 -6.92 22.79 6.45
N VAL A 10 -6.31 22.60 5.28
CA VAL A 10 -6.90 21.85 4.21
C VAL A 10 -7.10 20.48 4.85
N THR A 11 -8.36 20.12 5.12
CA THR A 11 -8.75 18.74 5.38
C THR A 11 -8.50 17.99 4.08
N SER A 12 -7.23 17.80 3.76
CA SER A 12 -6.76 17.07 2.60
C SER A 12 -7.01 15.62 2.95
N ILE A 13 -8.15 15.11 2.52
CA ILE A 13 -8.36 13.67 2.46
C ILE A 13 -7.15 13.12 1.68
N SER A 14 -6.40 12.21 2.29
CA SER A 14 -5.27 11.58 1.62
C SER A 14 -5.78 11.03 0.28
N PRO A 15 -5.12 11.32 -0.85
CA PRO A 15 -5.54 10.81 -2.14
C PRO A 15 -5.32 9.29 -2.26
N PHE A 16 -4.66 8.68 -1.28
CA PHE A 16 -4.31 7.27 -1.25
C PHE A 16 -5.33 6.46 -0.45
N ALA A 17 -5.50 5.19 -0.82
CA ALA A 17 -6.31 4.27 -0.04
C ALA A 17 -5.67 4.02 1.33
N SER A 18 -6.46 3.75 2.36
CA SER A 18 -5.94 3.50 3.71
C SER A 18 -5.11 2.21 3.81
N ARG A 19 -5.32 1.27 2.88
CA ARG A 19 -4.63 -0.01 2.85
C ARG A 19 -4.54 -0.58 1.43
N TYR A 20 -3.37 -1.10 1.08
CA TYR A 20 -3.16 -1.84 -0.16
C TYR A 20 -2.85 -3.33 0.12
N GLY A 21 -3.46 -4.20 -0.67
CA GLY A 21 -3.16 -5.63 -0.73
C GLY A 21 -2.06 -5.97 -1.73
N ASN A 22 -1.72 -7.24 -1.83
CA ASN A 22 -0.90 -7.80 -2.90
C ASN A 22 -1.69 -7.87 -4.21
N LEU A 23 -1.09 -7.55 -5.34
CA LEU A 23 -1.71 -7.79 -6.65
C LEU A 23 -1.23 -9.15 -7.16
N ILE A 24 -2.08 -10.17 -7.09
CA ILE A 24 -1.75 -11.55 -7.47
C ILE A 24 -2.86 -12.09 -8.36
N GLY A 25 -2.50 -12.68 -9.51
CA GLY A 25 -3.48 -13.24 -10.44
C GLY A 25 -4.43 -12.23 -11.07
N GLY A 26 -4.07 -10.94 -11.08
CA GLY A 26 -4.91 -9.85 -11.59
C GLY A 26 -5.78 -9.16 -10.54
N ASP A 27 -5.81 -9.67 -9.30
CA ASP A 27 -6.68 -9.15 -8.24
C ASP A 27 -5.90 -8.66 -7.01
N PHE A 28 -6.45 -7.65 -6.32
CA PHE A 28 -5.93 -7.17 -5.04
C PHE A 28 -6.35 -8.10 -3.90
N CYS A 29 -5.39 -8.86 -3.38
CA CYS A 29 -5.52 -9.84 -2.31
C CYS A 29 -4.95 -9.31 -0.98
N LYS A 30 -5.55 -9.68 0.15
CA LYS A 30 -4.91 -9.46 1.46
C LYS A 30 -3.67 -10.37 1.59
N PRO A 31 -2.62 -9.95 2.32
CA PRO A 31 -1.49 -10.84 2.61
C PRO A 31 -2.00 -12.03 3.42
N LYS A 32 -1.54 -13.23 3.09
CA LYS A 32 -2.00 -14.48 3.70
C LYS A 32 -1.76 -14.51 5.21
N ALA A 33 -0.65 -13.95 5.68
CA ALA A 33 -0.37 -13.81 7.12
C ALA A 33 -1.11 -12.65 7.80
N GLY A 34 -1.91 -11.86 7.06
CA GLY A 34 -2.68 -10.73 7.59
C GLY A 34 -1.82 -9.54 8.06
N ARG A 35 -0.52 -9.54 7.79
CA ARG A 35 0.43 -8.52 8.27
C ARG A 35 0.53 -7.36 7.31
N TYR A 36 0.69 -6.16 7.86
CA TYR A 36 0.88 -4.92 7.12
C TYR A 36 1.93 -4.06 7.80
N PHE A 37 2.51 -3.10 7.08
CA PHE A 37 3.39 -2.09 7.66
C PHE A 37 3.00 -0.69 7.19
N GLU A 38 3.39 0.31 7.97
CA GLU A 38 3.09 1.72 7.69
C GLU A 38 4.03 2.26 6.62
N ASN A 39 3.43 2.88 5.61
CA ASN A 39 4.15 3.66 4.61
C ASN A 39 4.28 5.10 5.12
N LEU A 40 5.45 5.45 5.65
CA LEU A 40 5.68 6.77 6.22
C LEU A 40 6.12 7.76 5.14
N SER A 41 5.58 8.98 5.19
CA SER A 41 6.04 10.07 4.34
C SER A 41 7.49 10.44 4.69
N PRO A 42 8.43 10.50 3.71
CA PRO A 42 9.78 10.96 3.98
C PRO A 42 9.84 12.48 4.29
N ILE A 43 8.77 13.22 3.99
CA ILE A 43 8.69 14.67 4.22
C ILE A 43 8.28 14.97 5.67
N THR A 44 7.32 14.21 6.21
CA THR A 44 6.70 14.51 7.51
C THR A 44 6.90 13.42 8.56
N GLY A 45 7.37 12.24 8.18
CA GLY A 45 7.46 11.06 9.04
C GLY A 45 6.10 10.48 9.45
N GLN A 46 4.98 11.02 8.94
CA GLN A 46 3.64 10.57 9.30
C GLN A 46 3.17 9.43 8.40
N PRO A 47 2.33 8.49 8.90
CA PRO A 47 1.74 7.45 8.09
C PRO A 47 0.88 8.02 6.94
N ILE A 48 1.13 7.52 5.73
CA ILE A 48 0.30 7.78 4.55
C ILE A 48 -0.81 6.71 4.47
N ASP A 49 -0.39 5.45 4.52
CA ASP A 49 -1.25 4.27 4.40
C ASP A 49 -0.58 3.02 5.03
N GLN A 50 -1.20 1.86 4.85
CA GLN A 50 -0.61 0.56 5.18
C GLN A 50 -0.52 -0.34 3.96
N ILE A 51 0.63 -0.96 3.76
CA ILE A 51 0.86 -1.88 2.64
C ILE A 51 1.11 -3.31 3.15
N ALA A 52 0.71 -4.29 2.34
CA ALA A 52 0.82 -5.71 2.67
C ALA A 52 2.27 -6.09 3.01
N ARG A 53 2.44 -6.80 4.13
CA ARG A 53 3.73 -7.33 4.57
C ARG A 53 3.81 -8.83 4.29
N SER A 54 3.98 -9.12 3.00
CA SER A 54 4.03 -10.47 2.44
C SER A 54 5.12 -11.33 3.05
N ASP A 55 4.89 -12.64 3.02
CA ASP A 55 5.90 -13.65 3.30
C ASP A 55 5.92 -14.73 2.21
N ALA A 56 6.65 -15.82 2.47
CA ALA A 56 6.77 -16.93 1.55
C ALA A 56 5.42 -17.44 1.02
N SER A 57 4.35 -17.43 1.84
CA SER A 57 3.05 -17.95 1.42
C SER A 57 2.38 -17.09 0.34
N ASP A 58 2.58 -15.77 0.40
CA ASP A 58 2.13 -14.83 -0.64
C ASP A 58 3.00 -14.94 -1.89
N VAL A 59 4.31 -15.19 -1.72
CA VAL A 59 5.24 -15.43 -2.84
C VAL A 59 4.84 -16.67 -3.62
N GLU A 60 4.58 -17.81 -2.94
CA GLU A 60 4.14 -19.03 -3.63
C GLU A 60 2.83 -18.80 -4.39
N ALA A 61 1.86 -18.07 -3.82
CA ALA A 61 0.63 -17.73 -4.54
C ALA A 61 0.88 -16.88 -5.79
N ALA A 62 1.83 -15.94 -5.72
CA ALA A 62 2.21 -15.14 -6.87
C ALA A 62 2.88 -15.98 -7.97
N LEU A 63 3.73 -16.94 -7.58
CA LEU A 63 4.38 -17.88 -8.51
C LEU A 63 3.35 -18.82 -9.16
N ASP A 64 2.43 -19.39 -8.38
CA ASP A 64 1.36 -20.24 -8.89
C ASP A 64 0.50 -19.50 -9.93
N ALA A 65 0.13 -18.25 -9.64
CA ALA A 65 -0.63 -17.41 -10.55
C ALA A 65 0.17 -17.08 -11.83
N ALA A 66 1.48 -16.81 -11.70
CA ALA A 66 2.35 -16.52 -12.84
C ALA A 66 2.51 -17.74 -13.77
N HIS A 67 2.74 -18.93 -13.21
CA HIS A 67 2.83 -20.16 -14.01
C HIS A 67 1.51 -20.49 -14.70
N SER A 68 0.39 -20.37 -13.98
CA SER A 68 -0.95 -20.61 -14.57
C SER A 68 -1.24 -19.69 -15.75
N ALA A 69 -0.77 -18.44 -15.72
CA ALA A 69 -0.92 -17.49 -16.81
C ALA A 69 0.04 -17.77 -17.99
N ALA A 70 1.20 -18.38 -17.73
CA ALA A 70 2.17 -18.75 -18.77
C ALA A 70 1.70 -19.99 -19.57
N ASP A 71 0.97 -20.90 -18.92
CA ASP A 71 0.44 -22.12 -19.53
C ASP A 71 -0.90 -21.91 -20.28
N ALA A 72 -1.50 -20.72 -20.20
CA ALA A 72 -2.80 -20.37 -20.78
C ALA A 72 -2.69 -19.79 -22.21
#